data_AF-A0A6B3N5C5-F1
#
_entry.id   AF-A0A6B3N5C5-F1
#
_cell.length_a   1.000
_cell.length_b   1.000
_cell.length_c   1.000
_cell.angle_alpha   90.00
_cell.angle_beta   90.00
_cell.angle_gamma   90.00
#
_symmetry.space_group_name_H-M   'P 1'
#
loop_
_entity.id
_entity.type
_entity.pdbx_description
1 polymer ?
#
loop_
_entity_poly.entity_id
_entity_poly.type
_entity_poly.pdbx_seq_one_letter_code
_entity_poly.pdbx_strand_id
1 'polypeptide(L)'
;KTQRLSDREIAIAIPFNNGKELVSKFEQFFNPVGHPEDAPLAPDSDSNPSFNSNLRLDQNNFFVVQRNHLSYDLDLRSLGVINSDNGKVVVTAGSLLDLQFSLETPWGANSIEKSPNAISPKIYDDGHQLVWTLQPGQINHIEVAFWLPSSLGIGMIIIILVVLGGFYVKYKSFPWERTETNQPAIPSKVM
;
A
#
# COMPACT_ATOMS: atom_id res chain seq x y z
N LYS A 1 12.16 -12.13 -0.21
CA LYS A 1 12.92 -12.94 -1.19
C LYS A 1 13.91 -12.03 -1.88
N THR A 2 15.18 -12.42 -1.94
CA THR A 2 16.22 -11.67 -2.67
C THR A 2 16.62 -12.51 -3.87
N GLN A 3 16.55 -11.91 -5.06
CA GLN A 3 16.95 -12.53 -6.31
C GLN A 3 18.02 -11.65 -6.94
N ARG A 4 19.19 -12.23 -7.25
CA ARG A 4 20.21 -11.56 -8.07
C ARG A 4 19.84 -11.82 -9.52
N LEU A 5 19.45 -10.78 -10.26
CA LEU A 5 19.07 -10.89 -11.68
C LEU A 5 20.31 -10.83 -12.58
N SER A 6 21.35 -10.12 -12.15
CA SER A 6 22.60 -9.95 -12.89
C SER A 6 23.74 -9.61 -11.92
N ASP A 7 24.95 -9.43 -12.43
CA ASP A 7 26.10 -9.01 -11.63
C ASP A 7 25.97 -7.63 -11.01
N ARG A 8 25.02 -6.83 -11.50
CA ARG A 8 24.73 -5.47 -11.04
C ARG A 8 23.26 -5.23 -10.72
N GLU A 9 22.44 -6.27 -10.66
CA GLU A 9 21.00 -6.13 -10.44
C GLU A 9 20.51 -7.10 -9.36
N ILE A 10 19.83 -6.53 -8.36
CA ILE A 10 19.28 -7.25 -7.22
C ILE A 10 17.83 -6.82 -7.05
N ALA A 11 16.91 -7.78 -7.09
CA ALA A 11 15.51 -7.57 -6.72
C ALA A 11 15.26 -8.10 -5.32
N ILE A 12 14.61 -7.27 -4.50
CA ILE A 12 14.21 -7.62 -3.14
C ILE A 12 12.68 -7.50 -3.07
N ALA A 13 12.02 -8.61 -2.80
CA ALA A 13 10.57 -8.65 -2.59
C ALA A 13 10.26 -8.87 -1.11
N ILE A 14 9.60 -7.89 -0.49
CA ILE A 14 9.19 -7.92 0.92
C ILE A 14 7.67 -8.12 0.96
N PRO A 15 7.18 -9.34 1.24
CA PRO A 15 5.74 -9.57 1.32
C PRO A 15 5.17 -8.92 2.59
N PHE A 16 3.96 -8.39 2.49
CA PHE A 16 3.19 -7.83 3.59
C PHE A 16 1.72 -8.22 3.44
N ASN A 17 0.99 -8.30 4.54
CA ASN A 17 -0.42 -8.71 4.54
C ASN A 17 -1.38 -7.54 4.79
N ASN A 18 -0.88 -6.44 5.35
CA ASN A 18 -1.67 -5.26 5.66
C ASN A 18 -0.79 -4.00 5.70
N GLY A 19 -1.42 -2.83 5.79
CA GLY A 19 -0.73 -1.55 5.77
C GLY A 19 0.21 -1.31 6.96
N LYS A 20 -0.16 -1.77 8.16
CA LYS A 20 0.69 -1.66 9.35
C LYS A 20 1.97 -2.49 9.21
N GLU A 21 1.85 -3.70 8.67
CA GLU A 21 2.99 -4.57 8.38
C GLU A 21 3.89 -3.99 7.28
N LEU A 22 3.31 -3.40 6.24
CA LEU A 22 4.06 -2.69 5.19
C LEU A 22 4.95 -1.60 5.81
N VAL A 23 4.36 -0.69 6.59
CA VAL A 23 5.08 0.40 7.27
C VAL A 23 6.22 -0.18 8.12
N SER A 24 5.91 -1.15 8.98
CA SER A 24 6.90 -1.75 9.87
C SER A 24 8.07 -2.41 9.13
N LYS A 25 7.79 -3.15 8.05
CA LYS A 25 8.85 -3.83 7.27
C LYS A 25 9.65 -2.85 6.43
N PHE A 26 9.02 -1.81 5.93
CA PHE A 26 9.67 -0.73 5.20
C PHE A 26 10.65 0.01 6.11
N GLU A 27 10.20 0.43 7.30
CA GLU A 27 11.05 1.08 8.30
C GLU A 27 12.20 0.15 8.74
N GLN A 28 11.93 -1.13 9.01
CA GLN A 28 12.98 -2.08 9.37
C GLN A 28 14.04 -2.26 8.26
N PHE A 29 13.64 -2.16 6.99
CA PHE A 29 14.54 -2.32 5.85
C PHE A 29 15.45 -1.10 5.66
N PHE A 30 14.92 0.11 5.82
CA PHE A 30 15.66 1.35 5.60
C PHE A 30 16.35 1.89 6.86
N ASN A 31 15.82 1.57 8.03
CA ASN A 31 16.33 1.97 9.35
C ASN A 31 16.58 0.71 10.20
N PRO A 32 17.58 -0.13 9.86
CA PRO A 32 17.90 -1.30 10.65
C PRO A 32 18.40 -0.84 12.03
N VAL A 33 17.50 -0.88 13.02
CA VAL A 33 17.85 -0.69 14.43
C VAL A 33 18.85 -1.78 14.81
N GLY A 34 20.09 -1.38 15.09
CA GLY A 34 21.19 -2.29 15.34
C GLY A 34 20.88 -3.35 16.40
N HIS A 35 20.95 -4.62 16.00
CA HIS A 35 21.59 -5.63 16.83
C HIS A 35 23.05 -5.72 16.33
N PRO A 36 24.02 -5.18 17.08
CA PRO A 36 25.42 -5.12 16.67
C PRO A 36 26.11 -6.48 16.49
N GLU A 37 25.46 -7.60 16.83
CA GLU A 37 26.08 -8.93 16.86
C GLU A 37 25.84 -9.80 15.61
N ASP A 38 24.88 -9.47 14.75
CA ASP A 38 24.53 -10.32 13.59
C ASP A 38 24.85 -9.69 12.22
N ALA A 39 25.49 -8.51 12.19
CA ALA A 39 26.05 -7.97 10.96
C ALA A 39 27.38 -8.68 10.66
N PRO A 40 27.49 -9.48 9.57
CA PRO A 40 28.77 -10.03 9.17
C PRO A 40 29.65 -8.87 8.72
N LEU A 41 30.57 -8.45 9.59
CA LEU A 41 31.74 -7.61 9.32
C LEU A 41 31.50 -6.60 8.17
N ALA A 42 30.68 -5.57 8.42
CA ALA A 42 30.73 -4.38 7.58
C ALA A 42 32.12 -3.75 7.80
N PRO A 43 32.95 -3.58 6.77
CA PRO A 43 34.20 -2.82 6.92
C PRO A 43 33.82 -1.40 7.32
N ASP A 44 34.57 -0.80 8.25
CA ASP A 44 34.44 0.59 8.66
C ASP A 44 34.20 1.49 7.43
N SER A 45 32.97 1.95 7.27
CA SER A 45 32.55 2.74 6.13
C SER A 45 31.80 3.97 6.63
N ASP A 46 32.56 5.00 7.00
CA ASP A 46 32.13 6.39 7.14
C ASP A 46 31.56 6.99 5.82
N SER A 47 31.22 6.16 4.83
CA SER A 47 30.94 6.51 3.44
C SER A 47 29.65 5.90 2.88
N ASN A 48 28.83 5.21 3.69
CA ASN A 48 27.51 4.79 3.21
C ASN A 48 26.59 6.03 3.20
N PRO A 49 26.05 6.47 2.05
CA PRO A 49 25.15 7.62 2.01
C PRO A 49 23.93 7.33 2.89
N SER A 50 23.80 8.05 4.00
CA SER A 50 22.62 7.97 4.84
C SER A 50 21.47 8.67 4.13
N PHE A 51 20.41 7.93 3.81
CA PHE A 51 19.16 8.49 3.30
C PHE A 51 18.06 8.17 4.30
N ASN A 52 17.28 9.19 4.66
CA ASN A 52 16.20 9.06 5.64
C ASN A 52 14.89 8.84 4.90
N SER A 53 14.16 7.80 5.28
CA SER A 53 12.96 7.30 4.62
C SER A 53 11.88 7.16 5.67
N ASN A 54 10.74 7.83 5.50
CA ASN A 54 9.62 7.79 6.43
C ASN A 54 8.32 7.53 5.68
N LEU A 55 7.73 6.35 5.88
CA LEU A 55 6.49 5.94 5.22
C LEU A 55 5.33 5.86 6.22
N ARG A 56 4.23 6.55 5.91
CA ARG A 56 3.02 6.57 6.71
C ARG A 56 1.83 6.15 5.88
N LEU A 57 0.99 5.28 6.45
CA LEU A 57 -0.18 4.74 5.79
C LEU A 57 -1.38 4.78 6.73
N ASP A 58 -2.34 5.65 6.44
CA ASP A 58 -3.61 5.75 7.15
C ASP A 58 -4.69 4.99 6.38
N GLN A 59 -5.53 4.24 7.11
CA GLN A 59 -6.52 3.34 6.52
C GLN A 59 -7.93 3.64 7.05
N ASN A 60 -8.88 3.80 6.14
CA ASN A 60 -10.30 3.93 6.44
C ASN A 60 -11.06 2.72 5.89
N ASN A 61 -11.55 1.89 6.81
CA ASN A 61 -12.24 0.64 6.48
C ASN A 61 -13.73 0.88 6.24
N PHE A 62 -14.22 0.42 5.09
CA PHE A 62 -15.65 0.23 4.81
C PHE A 62 -15.95 -1.27 4.72
N PHE A 63 -17.22 -1.63 4.60
CA PHE A 63 -17.66 -3.01 4.61
C PHE A 63 -16.97 -3.88 3.53
N VAL A 64 -16.97 -3.42 2.27
CA VAL A 64 -16.40 -4.14 1.10
C VAL A 64 -15.14 -3.52 0.53
N VAL A 65 -14.83 -2.28 0.89
CA VAL A 65 -13.72 -1.52 0.33
C VAL A 65 -12.96 -0.83 1.46
N GLN A 66 -11.70 -0.51 1.24
CA GLN A 66 -10.90 0.27 2.17
C GLN A 66 -10.22 1.41 1.40
N ARG A 67 -10.23 2.61 1.96
CA ARG A 67 -9.51 3.76 1.43
C ARG A 67 -8.20 3.89 2.18
N ASN A 68 -7.10 3.93 1.45
CA ASN A 68 -5.75 4.07 1.97
C ASN A 68 -5.23 5.46 1.62
N HIS A 69 -4.53 6.08 2.55
CA HIS A 69 -3.83 7.34 2.37
C HIS A 69 -2.36 7.12 2.73
N LEU A 70 -1.50 7.15 1.70
CA LEU A 70 -0.06 6.94 1.81
C LEU A 70 0.64 8.30 1.70
N SER A 71 1.46 8.60 2.71
CA SER A 71 2.40 9.71 2.71
C SER A 71 3.80 9.15 2.85
N TYR A 72 4.69 9.54 1.96
CA TYR A 72 6.07 9.08 1.93
C TYR A 72 7.03 10.26 1.79
N ASP A 73 7.88 10.42 2.79
CA ASP A 73 8.93 11.43 2.84
C ASP A 73 10.29 10.76 2.66
N LEU A 74 11.04 11.19 1.65
CA LEU A 74 12.35 10.66 1.33
C LEU A 74 13.38 11.78 1.21
N ASP A 75 14.34 11.81 2.14
CA ASP A 75 15.43 12.78 2.15
C ASP A 75 16.63 12.24 1.37
N LEU A 76 16.81 12.76 0.15
CA LEU A 76 17.92 12.41 -0.74
C LEU A 76 19.01 13.48 -0.77
N ARG A 77 19.05 14.42 0.18
CA ARG A 77 20.05 15.51 0.19
C ARG A 77 21.49 15.00 0.21
N SER A 78 21.74 13.88 0.88
CA SER A 78 23.05 13.22 0.91
C SER A 78 23.52 12.71 -0.45
N LEU A 79 22.58 12.43 -1.38
CA LEU A 79 22.88 11.97 -2.74
C LEU A 79 23.10 13.14 -3.72
N GLY A 80 22.93 14.40 -3.31
CA GLY A 80 23.16 15.54 -4.20
C GLY A 80 24.63 15.74 -4.59
N VAL A 81 25.55 15.32 -3.72
CA VAL A 81 27.01 15.51 -3.88
C VAL A 81 27.72 14.22 -3.46
N ILE A 82 28.20 13.45 -4.44
CA ILE A 82 29.09 12.32 -4.15
C ILE A 82 30.53 12.84 -4.17
N ASN A 83 31.15 12.96 -3.00
CA ASN A 83 32.57 13.26 -2.90
C ASN A 83 33.36 11.98 -3.18
N SER A 84 34.14 11.97 -4.25
CA SER A 84 35.16 10.92 -4.45
C SER A 84 36.42 11.30 -3.66
N ASP A 85 36.88 10.41 -2.78
CA ASP A 85 37.98 10.61 -1.81
C ASP A 85 39.37 11.02 -2.38
N ASN A 86 39.49 11.22 -3.70
CA ASN A 86 40.75 11.59 -4.36
C ASN A 86 40.76 12.99 -4.99
N GLY A 87 39.96 13.92 -4.45
CA GLY A 87 40.32 15.35 -4.47
C GLY A 87 40.13 16.14 -5.76
N LYS A 88 39.42 15.66 -6.81
CA LYS A 88 39.14 16.54 -7.96
C LYS A 88 38.01 16.18 -8.92
N VAL A 89 36.88 15.61 -8.45
CA VAL A 89 35.66 15.60 -9.27
C VAL A 89 34.42 15.71 -8.37
N VAL A 90 33.77 16.87 -8.38
CA VAL A 90 32.41 17.04 -7.86
C VAL A 90 31.48 16.65 -9.00
N VAL A 91 31.00 15.40 -9.00
CA VAL A 91 29.95 14.98 -9.94
C VAL A 91 28.62 15.14 -9.25
N THR A 92 27.73 15.95 -9.84
CA THR A 92 26.33 16.03 -9.41
C THR A 92 25.66 14.67 -9.67
N ALA A 93 25.27 13.95 -8.63
CA ALA A 93 24.75 12.58 -8.75
C ALA A 93 23.37 12.51 -9.43
N GLY A 94 22.71 13.65 -9.62
CA GLY A 94 21.41 13.77 -10.29
C GLY A 94 21.35 13.20 -11.71
N SER A 95 22.48 13.04 -12.40
CA SER A 95 22.53 12.42 -13.74
C SER A 95 22.95 10.94 -13.73
N LEU A 96 23.42 10.41 -12.60
CA LEU A 96 23.94 9.04 -12.47
C LEU A 96 22.97 8.08 -11.78
N LEU A 97 22.05 8.61 -10.97
CA LEU A 97 21.06 7.84 -10.22
C LEU A 97 19.65 8.16 -10.73
N ASP A 98 19.02 7.18 -11.36
CA ASP A 98 17.59 7.20 -11.66
C ASP A 98 16.85 6.43 -10.57
N LEU A 99 16.14 7.17 -9.71
CA LEU A 99 15.41 6.63 -8.57
C LEU A 99 13.91 6.78 -8.85
N GLN A 100 13.18 5.68 -8.81
CA GLN A 100 11.76 5.67 -9.11
C GLN A 100 10.99 5.00 -7.98
N PHE A 101 9.88 5.62 -7.58
CA PHE A 101 8.90 5.02 -6.70
C PHE A 101 7.66 4.70 -7.54
N SER A 102 7.24 3.43 -7.53
CA SER A 102 6.05 2.96 -8.25
C SER A 102 5.02 2.44 -7.26
N LEU A 103 3.77 2.84 -7.45
CA LEU A 103 2.62 2.32 -6.72
C LEU A 103 1.61 1.72 -7.69
N GLU A 104 1.34 0.43 -7.51
CA GLU A 104 0.30 -0.29 -8.23
C GLU A 104 -0.92 -0.50 -7.34
N THR A 105 -2.09 -0.21 -7.90
CA THR A 105 -3.35 -0.24 -7.16
C THR A 105 -4.45 -0.94 -7.97
N PRO A 106 -5.27 -1.79 -7.33
CA PRO A 106 -6.29 -2.58 -8.03
C PRO A 106 -7.49 -1.77 -8.51
N TRP A 107 -7.82 -0.64 -7.88
CA TRP A 107 -9.00 0.18 -8.21
C TRP A 107 -8.65 1.67 -8.44
N GLY A 108 -7.40 1.93 -8.81
CA GLY A 108 -6.89 3.26 -9.12
C GLY A 108 -6.50 4.09 -7.91
N ALA A 109 -5.66 5.09 -8.17
CA ALA A 109 -5.19 6.04 -7.17
C ALA A 109 -5.28 7.49 -7.65
N ASN A 110 -5.34 8.40 -6.69
CA ASN A 110 -5.27 9.85 -6.92
C ASN A 110 -4.09 10.41 -6.14
N SER A 111 -3.19 11.11 -6.84
CA SER A 111 -2.09 11.84 -6.19
C SER A 111 -2.59 13.15 -5.60
N ILE A 112 -2.05 13.49 -4.44
CA ILE A 112 -2.38 14.72 -3.71
C ILE A 112 -1.13 15.60 -3.72
N GLU A 113 -1.19 16.70 -4.46
CA GLU A 113 -0.04 17.61 -4.65
C GLU A 113 -0.19 18.88 -3.79
N LYS A 114 -0.33 18.71 -2.47
CA LYS A 114 -0.61 19.84 -1.55
C LYS A 114 0.61 20.38 -0.81
N SER A 115 1.76 19.70 -0.91
CA SER A 115 2.98 20.03 -0.19
C SER A 115 3.99 20.78 -1.09
N PRO A 116 4.82 21.70 -0.54
CA PRO A 116 5.84 22.43 -1.32
C PRO A 116 6.87 21.56 -2.03
N ASN A 117 7.12 20.35 -1.52
CA ASN A 117 8.06 19.36 -2.08
C ASN A 117 7.34 18.18 -2.74
N ALA A 118 6.04 18.32 -3.03
CA ALA A 118 5.25 17.28 -3.67
C ALA A 118 5.73 17.08 -5.12
N ILE A 119 5.95 15.83 -5.50
CA ILE A 119 6.28 15.46 -6.87
C ILE A 119 5.07 14.82 -7.56
N SER A 120 4.81 15.19 -8.81
CA SER A 120 3.72 14.65 -9.61
C SER A 120 4.07 13.27 -10.20
N PRO A 121 3.18 12.28 -10.13
CA PRO A 121 3.41 11.00 -10.78
C PRO A 121 3.12 11.06 -12.28
N LYS A 122 3.76 10.16 -13.02
CA LYS A 122 3.25 9.68 -14.30
C LYS A 122 2.23 8.58 -14.03
N ILE A 123 1.05 8.71 -14.62
CA ILE A 123 -0.05 7.77 -14.45
C ILE A 123 -0.09 6.85 -15.68
N TYR A 124 -0.06 5.55 -15.44
CA TYR A 124 -0.16 4.49 -16.43
C TYR A 124 -1.37 3.60 -16.14
N ASP A 125 -1.69 2.73 -17.10
CA ASP A 125 -2.75 1.73 -16.99
C ASP A 125 -4.07 2.32 -16.47
N ASP A 126 -4.53 3.41 -17.07
CA ASP A 126 -5.81 4.06 -16.75
C ASP A 126 -5.99 4.43 -15.26
N GLY A 127 -4.89 4.75 -14.55
CA GLY A 127 -4.92 5.14 -13.13
C GLY A 127 -4.49 4.06 -12.15
N HIS A 128 -4.18 2.85 -12.64
CA HIS A 128 -3.80 1.72 -11.79
C HIS A 128 -2.32 1.73 -11.38
N GLN A 129 -1.46 2.39 -12.15
CA GLN A 129 -0.03 2.48 -11.84
C GLN A 129 0.43 3.94 -11.81
N LEU A 130 1.08 4.32 -10.71
CA LEU A 130 1.59 5.68 -10.51
C LEU A 130 3.09 5.60 -10.28
N VAL A 131 3.86 6.31 -11.09
CA VAL A 131 5.33 6.30 -11.03
C VAL A 131 5.85 7.71 -10.80
N TRP A 132 6.57 7.88 -9.70
CA TRP A 132 7.25 9.12 -9.32
C TRP A 132 8.74 8.97 -9.57
N THR A 133 9.32 9.93 -10.30
CA THR A 133 10.78 10.05 -10.44
C THR A 133 11.30 10.91 -9.30
N LEU A 134 12.12 10.31 -8.44
CA LEU A 134 12.69 10.95 -7.26
C LEU A 134 13.89 11.82 -7.66
N GLN A 135 13.98 13.02 -7.10
CA GLN A 135 15.04 13.98 -7.40
C GLN A 135 16.16 13.87 -6.34
N PRO A 136 17.40 13.48 -6.73
CA PRO A 136 18.53 13.44 -5.80
C PRO A 136 18.91 14.85 -5.32
N GLY A 137 19.43 14.96 -4.10
CA GLY A 137 19.87 16.24 -3.53
C GLY A 137 18.78 17.06 -2.84
N GLN A 138 17.54 16.56 -2.78
CA GLN A 138 16.42 17.24 -2.12
C GLN A 138 15.52 16.27 -1.35
N ILE A 139 14.57 16.84 -0.61
CA ILE A 139 13.51 16.08 0.05
C ILE A 139 12.40 15.86 -0.97
N ASN A 140 11.99 14.61 -1.16
CA ASN A 140 10.91 14.21 -2.04
C ASN A 140 9.70 13.85 -1.18
N HIS A 141 8.56 14.47 -1.43
CA HIS A 141 7.31 14.18 -0.75
C HIS A 141 6.31 13.57 -1.74
N ILE A 142 5.77 12.41 -1.38
CA ILE A 142 4.76 11.69 -2.17
C ILE A 142 3.53 11.51 -1.29
N GLU A 143 2.38 11.95 -1.78
CA GLU A 143 1.10 11.78 -1.10
C GLU A 143 0.07 11.24 -2.11
N VAL A 144 -0.59 10.14 -1.74
CA VAL A 144 -1.51 9.42 -2.63
C VAL A 144 -2.62 8.74 -1.85
N ALA A 145 -3.83 8.82 -2.39
CA ALA A 145 -4.99 8.11 -1.87
C ALA A 145 -5.49 7.06 -2.88
N PHE A 146 -5.71 5.84 -2.41
CA PHE A 146 -6.14 4.73 -3.26
C PHE A 146 -7.13 3.79 -2.57
N TRP A 147 -7.87 3.03 -3.36
CA TRP A 147 -8.87 2.08 -2.87
C TRP A 147 -8.38 0.65 -3.02
N LEU A 148 -8.64 -0.18 -2.01
CA LEU A 148 -8.42 -1.63 -2.08
C LEU A 148 -9.72 -2.39 -1.77
N PRO A 149 -9.94 -3.57 -2.39
CA PRO A 149 -10.98 -4.49 -1.96
C PRO A 149 -10.74 -5.01 -0.54
N SER A 150 -11.82 -5.16 0.22
CA SER A 150 -11.84 -5.89 1.48
C SER A 150 -12.25 -7.34 1.21
N SER A 151 -11.29 -8.27 1.31
CA SER A 151 -11.55 -9.70 1.14
C SER A 151 -12.59 -10.22 2.14
N LEU A 152 -12.59 -9.67 3.35
CA LEU A 152 -13.53 -10.04 4.41
C LEU A 152 -14.98 -9.66 4.06
N GLY A 153 -15.19 -8.43 3.58
CA GLY A 153 -16.51 -7.95 3.16
C GLY A 153 -17.08 -8.73 1.99
N ILE A 154 -16.23 -8.99 1.00
CA ILE A 154 -16.61 -9.78 -0.19
C ILE A 154 -16.97 -11.21 0.24
N GLY A 155 -16.17 -11.82 1.12
CA GLY A 155 -16.46 -13.15 1.67
C GLY A 155 -17.80 -13.22 2.40
N MET A 156 -18.13 -12.20 3.20
CA MET A 156 -19.42 -12.12 3.89
C MET A 156 -20.59 -12.02 2.92
N ILE A 157 -20.49 -11.22 1.86
CA ILE A 157 -21.53 -11.12 0.83
C ILE A 157 -21.78 -12.47 0.18
N ILE A 158 -20.72 -13.20 -0.17
CA ILE A 158 -20.83 -14.53 -0.78
C ILE A 158 -21.57 -15.49 0.17
N ILE A 159 -21.21 -15.52 1.46
CA ILE A 159 -21.88 -16.37 2.44
C ILE A 159 -23.38 -16.02 2.53
N ILE A 160 -23.72 -14.73 2.61
CA ILE A 160 -25.12 -14.29 2.67
C ILE A 160 -25.87 -14.75 1.41
N LEU A 161 -25.29 -14.58 0.22
CA LEU A 161 -25.91 -15.03 -1.04
C LEU A 161 -26.14 -16.53 -1.06
N VAL A 162 -25.19 -17.33 -0.56
CA VAL A 162 -25.34 -18.79 -0.48
C VAL A 162 -26.46 -19.18 0.50
N VAL A 163 -26.54 -18.55 1.67
CA VAL A 163 -27.58 -18.82 2.66
C VAL A 163 -28.96 -18.44 2.11
N LEU A 164 -29.09 -17.25 1.52
CA LEU A 164 -30.34 -16.79 0.91
C LEU A 164 -30.74 -17.63 -0.29
N GLY A 165 -29.78 -18.01 -1.14
CA GLY A 165 -30.01 -18.92 -2.25
C GLY A 165 -30.50 -20.28 -1.78
N GLY A 166 -29.85 -20.86 -0.76
CA GLY A 166 -30.28 -22.12 -0.15
C GLY A 166 -31.69 -22.03 0.47
N PHE A 167 -31.99 -20.92 1.14
CA PHE A 167 -33.31 -20.66 1.71
C PHE A 167 -34.38 -20.56 0.61
N TYR A 168 -34.12 -19.79 -0.46
CA TYR A 168 -35.04 -19.64 -1.59
C TYR A 168 -35.29 -20.96 -2.32
N VAL A 169 -34.24 -21.78 -2.51
CA VAL A 169 -34.39 -23.12 -3.11
C VAL A 169 -35.28 -24.02 -2.24
N LYS A 170 -35.11 -23.98 -0.92
CA LYS A 170 -35.84 -24.83 0.02
C LYS A 170 -37.29 -24.39 0.24
N TYR A 171 -37.51 -23.09 0.46
CA TYR A 171 -38.81 -22.56 0.90
C TYR A 171 -39.55 -21.79 -0.19
N LYS A 172 -38.93 -21.56 -1.37
CA LYS A 172 -39.49 -20.77 -2.49
C LYS A 172 -39.94 -19.35 -2.11
N SER A 173 -39.48 -18.89 -0.96
CA SER A 173 -39.83 -17.64 -0.31
C SER A 173 -38.58 -17.16 0.41
N PHE A 174 -38.51 -15.86 0.70
CA PHE A 174 -37.42 -15.28 1.48
C PHE A 174 -37.77 -15.22 2.98
N PRO A 175 -36.78 -15.25 3.89
CA PRO A 175 -37.04 -15.35 5.32
C PRO A 175 -37.77 -14.15 5.95
N TRP A 176 -37.92 -13.04 5.21
CA TRP A 176 -38.66 -11.84 5.64
C TRP A 176 -40.07 -11.73 5.06
N GLU A 177 -40.48 -12.65 4.18
CA GLU A 177 -41.86 -12.71 3.73
C GLU A 177 -42.73 -13.19 4.90
N ARG A 178 -43.64 -12.32 5.36
CA ARG A 178 -44.58 -12.67 6.42
C ARG A 178 -45.55 -13.70 5.84
N THR A 179 -45.51 -14.92 6.32
CA THR A 179 -46.60 -15.87 6.11
C THR A 179 -47.84 -15.30 6.78
N GLU A 180 -48.76 -14.73 6.01
CA GLU A 180 -50.08 -14.37 6.51
C GLU A 180 -50.74 -15.67 6.99
N THR A 181 -50.74 -15.87 8.30
CA THR A 181 -51.52 -16.92 8.95
C THR A 181 -52.98 -16.62 8.68
N ASN A 182 -53.57 -17.28 7.69
CA ASN A 182 -55.02 -17.31 7.47
C ASN A 182 -55.68 -17.79 8.76
N GLN A 183 -56.11 -16.86 9.59
CA GLN A 183 -56.87 -17.15 10.79
C GLN A 183 -58.31 -17.45 10.35
N PRO A 184 -58.81 -18.69 10.51
CA PRO A 184 -60.16 -19.00 10.10
C PRO A 184 -61.13 -18.19 10.97
N ALA A 185 -61.99 -17.41 10.32
CA ALA A 185 -63.03 -16.64 10.98
C ALA A 185 -63.90 -17.59 11.82
N ILE A 186 -63.94 -17.37 13.13
CA ILE A 186 -64.85 -18.07 14.03
C ILE A 186 -66.26 -17.58 13.68
N PRO A 187 -67.19 -18.42 13.19
CA PRO A 187 -68.55 -17.99 12.98
C PRO A 187 -69.16 -17.64 14.34
N SER A 188 -69.59 -16.39 14.50
CA SER A 188 -70.36 -15.98 15.66
C SER A 188 -71.66 -16.76 15.68
N LYS A 189 -71.74 -17.74 16.59
CA LYS A 189 -72.99 -18.44 16.83
C LYS A 189 -73.90 -17.50 17.62
N VAL A 190 -74.80 -16.84 16.91
CA VAL A 190 -75.93 -16.14 17.48
C VAL A 190 -76.97 -17.20 17.86
N MET A 191 -77.02 -17.58 19.15
CA MET A 191 -78.24 -17.92 19.90
C MET A 191 -77.90 -18.25 21.35
#